data_AF-A0A2W5YMH3-F1
#
_entry.id   AF-A0A2W5YMH3-F1
#
_cell.length_a   1.000
_cell.length_b   1.000
_cell.length_c   1.000
_cell.angle_alpha   90.00
_cell.angle_beta   90.00
_cell.angle_gamma   90.00
#
_symmetry.space_group_name_H-M   'P 1'
#
loop_
_entity.id
_entity.type
_entity.pdbx_description
1 polymer ?
#
loop_
_entity_poly.entity_id
_entity_poly.type
_entity_poly.pdbx_seq_one_letter_code
_entity_poly.pdbx_strand_id
1 'polypeptide(L)'
;MSFFGSHSHSEVAHAADRFISKMDEGQLTATIQDEQAKMVHDARVALVQSVLDAFRHRGESSDDVAEAAGVPVERLLLAEPDGVATLLAYVARNAGLLKEALTTMIESRPASVAQLPQSIIDGVTSQLARA
;
A
#
# COMPACT_ATOMS: atom_id res chain seq x y z
N MET A 1 -0.72 -21.30 8.73
CA MET A 1 0.55 -20.79 9.31
C MET A 1 0.68 -19.34 8.90
N SER A 2 1.02 -18.42 9.83
CA SER A 2 1.25 -17.02 9.47
C SER A 2 2.51 -16.93 8.60
N PHE A 3 2.51 -16.07 7.59
CA PHE A 3 3.69 -15.82 6.75
C PHE A 3 4.90 -15.37 7.59
N PHE A 4 4.64 -14.72 8.73
CA PHE A 4 5.64 -14.27 9.70
C PHE A 4 5.82 -15.25 10.88
N GLY A 5 5.61 -16.56 10.68
CA GLY A 5 5.89 -17.56 11.71
C GLY A 5 4.89 -17.55 12.88
N SER A 6 5.39 -17.35 14.11
CA SER A 6 4.58 -17.35 15.36
C SER A 6 4.02 -15.98 15.75
N HIS A 7 4.33 -14.92 14.98
CA HIS A 7 3.85 -13.57 15.28
C HIS A 7 2.35 -13.43 15.00
N SER A 8 1.66 -12.76 15.92
CA SER A 8 0.26 -12.37 15.78
C SER A 8 0.08 -11.30 14.69
N HIS A 9 -1.12 -11.22 14.14
CA HIS A 9 -1.46 -10.21 13.14
C HIS A 9 -1.26 -8.76 13.64
N SER A 10 -1.52 -8.50 14.92
CA SER A 10 -1.30 -7.19 15.55
C SER A 10 0.18 -6.82 15.65
N GLU A 11 1.05 -7.79 15.97
CA GLU A 11 2.50 -7.54 16.01
C GLU A 11 3.05 -7.23 14.62
N VAL A 12 2.60 -7.98 13.60
CA VAL A 12 2.97 -7.74 12.20
C VAL A 12 2.52 -6.35 11.77
N ALA A 13 1.28 -5.96 12.08
CA ALA A 13 0.76 -4.64 11.74
C ALA A 13 1.56 -3.51 12.39
N HIS A 14 1.84 -3.62 13.70
CA HIS A 14 2.66 -2.63 14.41
C HIS A 14 4.12 -2.57 13.92
N ALA A 15 4.71 -3.70 13.54
CA ALA A 15 6.04 -3.73 12.97
C ALA A 15 6.07 -3.05 11.58
N ALA A 16 5.05 -3.31 10.77
CA ALA A 16 4.93 -2.71 9.46
C ALA A 16 4.69 -1.20 9.53
N ASP A 17 3.78 -0.74 10.38
CA ASP A 17 3.55 0.68 10.64
C ASP A 17 4.85 1.39 11.05
N ARG A 18 5.59 0.85 12.03
CA ARG A 18 6.87 1.42 12.47
C ARG A 18 7.92 1.48 11.36
N PHE A 19 7.93 0.51 10.44
CA PHE A 19 8.85 0.49 9.31
C PHE A 19 8.44 1.52 8.25
N ILE A 20 7.19 1.48 7.80
CA ILE A 20 6.64 2.33 6.72
C ILE A 20 6.68 3.81 7.13
N SER A 21 6.31 4.12 8.37
CA SER A 21 6.34 5.48 8.90
C SER A 21 7.74 6.12 8.81
N LYS A 22 8.81 5.32 8.97
CA LYS A 22 10.21 5.76 8.91
C LYS A 22 10.84 5.72 7.53
N MET A 23 10.19 5.06 6.56
CA MET A 23 10.70 4.97 5.19
C MET A 23 10.62 6.33 4.49
N ASP A 24 11.58 6.64 3.63
CA ASP A 24 11.48 7.82 2.77
C ASP A 24 10.30 7.66 1.80
N GLU A 25 9.52 8.72 1.60
CA GLU A 25 8.30 8.66 0.77
C GLU A 25 8.61 8.46 -0.71
N GLY A 26 9.70 9.05 -1.20
CA GLY A 26 10.15 8.84 -2.58
C GLY A 26 10.57 7.40 -2.80
N GLN A 27 11.35 6.84 -1.86
CA GLN A 27 11.75 5.43 -1.89
C GLN A 27 10.55 4.49 -1.80
N LEU A 28 9.60 4.75 -0.90
CA LEU A 28 8.40 3.93 -0.74
C LEU A 28 7.58 3.94 -2.03
N THR A 29 7.37 5.11 -2.61
CA THR A 29 6.59 5.25 -3.84
C THR A 29 7.25 4.54 -5.02
N ALA A 30 8.56 4.74 -5.21
CA ALA A 30 9.32 4.05 -6.25
C ALA A 30 9.26 2.52 -6.07
N THR A 31 9.45 2.05 -4.84
CA THR A 31 9.40 0.61 -4.51
C THR A 31 8.04 0.00 -4.85
N ILE A 32 6.94 0.62 -4.41
CA ILE A 32 5.59 0.13 -4.71
C ILE A 32 5.32 0.21 -6.22
N GLN A 33 5.72 1.29 -6.88
CA GLN A 33 5.47 1.50 -8.31
C GLN A 33 6.20 0.47 -9.18
N ASP A 34 7.44 0.11 -8.85
CA ASP A 34 8.25 -0.86 -9.59
C ASP A 34 7.79 -2.31 -9.38
N GLU A 35 7.17 -2.59 -8.23
CA GLU A 35 6.81 -3.96 -7.84
C GLU A 35 5.30 -4.25 -7.90
N GLN A 36 4.42 -3.25 -8.03
CA GLN A 36 2.97 -3.46 -8.10
C GLN A 36 2.53 -4.42 -9.22
N ALA A 37 3.23 -4.39 -10.35
CA ALA A 37 2.95 -5.27 -11.48
C ALA A 37 3.23 -6.75 -11.15
N LYS A 38 4.12 -7.01 -10.18
CA LYS A 38 4.47 -8.36 -9.69
C LYS A 38 3.55 -8.83 -8.57
N MET A 39 2.81 -7.92 -7.93
CA MET A 39 1.82 -8.28 -6.91
C MET A 39 0.72 -9.16 -7.51
N VAL A 40 0.12 -10.03 -6.71
CA VAL A 40 -1.10 -10.74 -7.12
C VAL A 40 -2.26 -9.75 -7.25
N HIS A 41 -3.26 -10.08 -8.07
CA HIS A 41 -4.38 -9.18 -8.34
C HIS A 41 -5.09 -8.70 -7.06
N ASP A 42 -5.38 -9.61 -6.13
CA ASP A 42 -6.04 -9.29 -4.86
C ASP A 42 -5.25 -8.27 -4.02
N ALA A 43 -3.92 -8.32 -4.09
CA ALA A 43 -3.06 -7.38 -3.39
C ALA A 43 -3.05 -6.01 -4.06
N ARG A 44 -3.10 -5.94 -5.40
CA ARG A 44 -3.31 -4.67 -6.10
C ARG A 44 -4.68 -4.08 -5.80
N VAL A 45 -5.73 -4.90 -5.75
CA VAL A 45 -7.08 -4.45 -5.36
C VAL A 45 -7.06 -3.87 -3.95
N ALA A 46 -6.42 -4.54 -3.00
CA ALA A 46 -6.27 -4.04 -1.64
C ALA A 46 -5.50 -2.71 -1.58
N LEU A 47 -4.42 -2.58 -2.36
CA LEU A 47 -3.64 -1.35 -2.46
C LEU A 47 -4.49 -0.19 -3.00
N VAL A 48 -5.20 -0.39 -4.11
CA VAL A 48 -6.07 0.63 -4.70
C VAL A 48 -7.16 1.04 -3.74
N GLN A 49 -7.85 0.07 -3.12
CA GLN A 49 -8.90 0.35 -2.12
C GLN A 49 -8.35 1.22 -1.00
N SER A 50 -7.17 0.87 -0.46
CA SER A 50 -6.59 1.59 0.67
C SER A 50 -6.12 2.99 0.29
N VAL A 51 -5.63 3.18 -0.95
CA VAL A 51 -5.30 4.51 -1.49
C VAL A 51 -6.55 5.37 -1.65
N LEU A 52 -7.61 4.84 -2.26
CA LEU A 52 -8.87 5.55 -2.43
C LEU A 52 -9.52 5.88 -1.07
N ASP A 53 -9.42 4.97 -0.11
CA ASP A 53 -9.86 5.22 1.26
C ASP A 53 -9.03 6.34 1.90
N ALA A 54 -7.70 6.36 1.75
CA ALA A 54 -6.87 7.45 2.27
C ALA A 54 -7.27 8.82 1.69
N PHE A 55 -7.55 8.90 0.38
CA PHE A 55 -8.10 10.11 -0.24
C PHE A 55 -9.48 10.48 0.32
N ARG A 56 -10.36 9.50 0.53
CA ARG A 56 -11.68 9.70 1.12
C ARG A 56 -11.61 10.27 2.53
N HIS A 57 -10.64 9.83 3.33
CA HIS A 57 -10.39 10.40 4.66
C HIS A 57 -9.91 11.85 4.59
N ARG A 58 -9.30 12.26 3.48
CA ARG A 58 -8.91 13.65 3.18
C ARG A 58 -10.04 14.47 2.51
N GLY A 59 -11.19 13.84 2.24
CA GLY A 59 -12.38 14.49 1.68
C GLY A 59 -12.50 14.43 0.15
N GLU A 60 -11.64 13.67 -0.53
CA GLU A 60 -11.69 13.47 -1.99
C GLU A 60 -12.47 12.19 -2.33
N SER A 61 -13.36 12.25 -3.33
CA SER A 61 -14.06 11.05 -3.79
C SER A 61 -13.20 10.20 -4.74
N SER A 62 -13.54 8.93 -4.90
CA SER A 62 -12.83 8.07 -5.86
C SER A 62 -12.88 8.58 -7.30
N ASP A 63 -13.98 9.25 -7.67
CA ASP A 63 -14.16 9.84 -9.01
C ASP A 63 -13.24 11.05 -9.19
N ASP A 64 -13.13 11.93 -8.18
CA ASP A 64 -12.22 13.08 -8.20
C ASP A 64 -10.76 12.63 -8.32
N VAL A 65 -10.39 11.58 -7.58
CA VAL A 65 -9.03 11.01 -7.62
C VAL A 65 -8.73 10.40 -8.99
N ALA A 66 -9.69 9.67 -9.57
CA ALA A 66 -9.55 9.08 -10.89
C ALA A 66 -9.40 10.15 -11.98
N GLU A 67 -10.22 11.21 -11.92
CA GLU A 67 -10.12 12.37 -12.81
C GLU A 67 -8.77 13.09 -12.66
N ALA A 68 -8.34 13.37 -11.43
CA ALA A 68 -7.08 14.05 -11.14
C ALA A 68 -5.84 13.24 -11.55
N ALA A 69 -5.90 11.91 -11.41
CA ALA A 69 -4.87 10.99 -11.89
C ALA A 69 -4.91 10.80 -13.41
N GLY A 70 -6.00 11.20 -14.09
CA GLY A 70 -6.17 11.04 -15.53
C GLY A 70 -6.43 9.59 -15.96
N VAL A 71 -7.11 8.81 -15.11
CA VAL A 71 -7.39 7.39 -15.35
C VAL A 71 -8.88 7.09 -15.12
N PRO A 72 -9.54 6.26 -15.95
CA PRO A 72 -10.92 5.86 -15.70
C PRO A 72 -11.06 5.12 -14.36
N VAL A 73 -12.09 5.46 -13.58
CA VAL A 73 -12.33 4.86 -12.26
C VAL A 73 -12.51 3.35 -12.36
N GLU A 74 -13.10 2.85 -13.46
CA GLU A 74 -13.29 1.42 -13.70
C GLU A 74 -11.95 0.67 -13.78
N ARG A 75 -10.91 1.28 -14.37
CA ARG A 75 -9.58 0.67 -14.44
C ARG A 75 -8.92 0.58 -13.07
N LEU A 76 -9.19 1.55 -12.19
CA LEU A 76 -8.75 1.50 -10.80
C LEU A 76 -9.46 0.40 -10.03
N LEU A 77 -10.79 0.32 -10.17
CA LEU A 77 -11.59 -0.72 -9.50
C LEU A 77 -11.23 -2.13 -9.96
N LEU A 78 -10.81 -2.30 -11.22
CA LEU A 78 -10.27 -3.54 -11.78
C LEU A 78 -8.80 -3.78 -11.45
N ALA A 79 -8.14 -2.86 -10.73
CA ALA A 79 -6.72 -2.93 -10.35
C ALA A 79 -5.81 -3.33 -11.53
N GLU A 80 -6.09 -2.75 -12.70
CA GLU A 80 -5.28 -2.93 -13.91
C GLU A 80 -3.87 -2.36 -13.67
N PRO A 81 -2.79 -3.10 -13.99
CA PRO A 81 -1.42 -2.68 -13.67
C PRO A 81 -1.08 -1.26 -14.16
N ASP A 82 -1.53 -0.89 -15.36
CA ASP A 82 -1.28 0.45 -15.92
C ASP A 82 -2.07 1.53 -15.16
N GLY A 83 -3.33 1.25 -14.81
CA GLY A 83 -4.15 2.18 -14.03
C GLY A 83 -3.62 2.38 -12.62
N VAL A 84 -3.14 1.30 -11.98
CA VAL A 84 -2.48 1.35 -10.68
C VAL A 84 -1.18 2.17 -10.74
N ALA A 85 -0.38 1.99 -11.80
CA ALA A 85 0.84 2.79 -11.98
C ALA A 85 0.53 4.29 -12.13
N THR A 86 -0.49 4.65 -12.91
CA THR A 86 -0.93 6.05 -13.05
C THR A 86 -1.45 6.62 -11.72
N LEU A 87 -2.25 5.87 -10.97
CA LEU A 87 -2.70 6.26 -9.64
C LEU A 87 -1.52 6.49 -8.70
N LEU A 88 -0.54 5.58 -8.66
CA LEU A 88 0.64 5.71 -7.79
C LEU A 88 1.49 6.93 -8.16
N ALA A 89 1.61 7.27 -9.45
CA ALA A 89 2.28 8.49 -9.87
C ALA A 89 1.55 9.76 -9.39
N TYR A 90 0.21 9.73 -9.31
CA TYR A 90 -0.57 10.81 -8.69
C TYR A 90 -0.41 10.83 -7.16
N VAL A 91 -0.43 9.67 -6.51
CA VAL A 91 -0.19 9.51 -5.06
C VAL A 91 1.19 10.06 -4.66
N ALA A 92 2.22 9.89 -5.50
CA ALA A 92 3.57 10.42 -5.29
C ALA A 92 3.60 11.95 -5.07
N ARG A 93 2.59 12.67 -5.57
CA ARG A 93 2.43 14.13 -5.41
C ARG A 93 1.71 14.52 -4.12
N ASN A 94 1.13 13.55 -3.41
CA ASN A 94 0.34 13.72 -2.20
C ASN A 94 1.12 13.19 -1.00
N ALA A 95 1.86 14.09 -0.33
CA ALA A 95 2.70 13.74 0.80
C ALA A 95 1.94 12.96 1.89
N GLY A 96 2.58 11.94 2.45
CA GLY A 96 2.04 11.06 3.48
C GLY A 96 0.96 10.08 3.03
N LEU A 97 0.35 10.25 1.86
CA LEU A 97 -0.86 9.50 1.47
C LEU A 97 -0.57 8.01 1.27
N LEU A 98 0.55 7.67 0.64
CA LEU A 98 0.93 6.27 0.45
C LEU A 98 1.21 5.57 1.79
N LYS A 99 1.79 6.29 2.76
CA LYS A 99 2.03 5.76 4.10
C LYS A 99 0.72 5.49 4.83
N GLU A 100 -0.22 6.45 4.79
CA GLU A 100 -1.56 6.29 5.35
C GLU A 100 -2.31 5.11 4.73
N ALA A 101 -2.28 5.01 3.40
CA ALA A 101 -2.91 3.94 2.65
C ALA A 101 -2.34 2.56 3.03
N LEU A 102 -1.01 2.41 3.02
CA LEU A 102 -0.38 1.14 3.38
C LEU A 102 -0.60 0.77 4.84
N THR A 103 -0.55 1.74 5.76
CA THR A 103 -0.82 1.48 7.18
C THR A 103 -2.25 0.97 7.36
N THR A 104 -3.23 1.65 6.76
CA THR A 104 -4.64 1.23 6.76
C THR A 104 -4.85 -0.15 6.14
N MET A 105 -4.17 -0.43 5.01
CA MET A 105 -4.23 -1.73 4.34
C MET A 105 -3.76 -2.85 5.27
N ILE A 106 -2.70 -2.60 6.03
CA ILE A 106 -2.06 -3.59 6.89
C ILE A 106 -2.87 -3.80 8.17
N GLU A 107 -3.41 -2.74 8.75
CA GLU A 107 -4.31 -2.83 9.90
C GLU A 107 -5.60 -3.60 9.57
N SER A 108 -6.20 -3.33 8.41
CA SER A 108 -7.44 -3.96 7.97
C SER A 108 -7.23 -5.39 7.43
N ARG A 109 -6.09 -5.63 6.78
CA ARG A 109 -5.74 -6.93 6.19
C ARG A 109 -4.27 -7.26 6.47
N PRO A 110 -3.91 -7.71 7.68
CA PRO A 110 -2.52 -8.01 8.05
C PRO A 110 -1.85 -9.06 7.15
N ALA A 111 -2.64 -9.97 6.55
CA ALA A 111 -2.15 -10.96 5.60
C ALA A 111 -1.64 -10.34 4.27
N SER A 112 -2.06 -9.11 3.94
CA SER A 112 -1.63 -8.40 2.73
C SER A 112 -0.16 -7.97 2.78
N VAL A 113 0.45 -7.88 3.98
CA VAL A 113 1.87 -7.57 4.15
C VAL A 113 2.75 -8.56 3.38
N ALA A 114 2.36 -9.84 3.33
CA ALA A 114 3.08 -10.88 2.58
C ALA A 114 3.04 -10.69 1.05
N GLN A 115 2.22 -9.77 0.57
CA GLN A 115 2.06 -9.44 -0.85
C GLN A 115 2.70 -8.09 -1.21
N LEU A 116 3.29 -7.39 -0.24
CA LEU A 116 4.04 -6.17 -0.48
C LEU A 116 5.40 -6.48 -1.12
N PRO A 117 6.08 -5.45 -1.66
CA PRO A 117 7.45 -5.59 -2.13
C PRO A 117 8.37 -6.25 -1.11
N GLN A 118 9.31 -7.06 -1.61
CA GLN A 118 10.17 -7.89 -0.74
C GLN A 118 10.97 -7.02 0.24
N SER A 119 11.42 -5.84 -0.19
CA SER A 119 12.14 -4.89 0.67
C SER A 119 11.31 -4.42 1.87
N ILE A 120 9.99 -4.27 1.70
CA ILE A 120 9.07 -3.95 2.80
C ILE A 120 8.93 -5.16 3.71
N ILE A 121 8.72 -6.35 3.15
CA ILE A 121 8.63 -7.60 3.92
C ILE A 121 9.86 -7.82 4.79
N ASP A 122 11.06 -7.64 4.23
CA ASP A 122 12.33 -7.79 4.94
C ASP A 122 12.47 -6.73 6.04
N GLY A 123 12.01 -5.51 5.77
CA GLY A 123 11.94 -4.41 6.73
C GLY A 123 11.03 -4.73 7.92
N VAL A 124 9.82 -5.23 7.67
CA VAL A 124 8.87 -5.65 8.71
C VAL A 124 9.44 -6.81 9.52
N THR A 125 10.01 -7.82 8.86
CA THR A 125 10.64 -8.97 9.52
C THR A 125 11.79 -8.52 10.44
N SER A 126 12.59 -7.57 9.98
CA SER A 126 13.67 -6.97 10.79
C SER A 126 13.15 -6.19 12.00
N GLN A 127 11.99 -5.55 11.90
CA GLN A 127 11.33 -4.90 13.06
C GLN A 127 10.76 -5.94 14.04
N LEU A 128 10.17 -7.03 13.53
CA LEU A 128 9.64 -8.12 14.37
C LEU A 128 10.75 -8.83 15.16
N ALA A 129 11.91 -9.06 14.54
CA ALA A 129 13.06 -9.66 15.22
C ALA A 129 13.68 -8.78 16.32
N ARG A 130 13.33 -7.48 16.36
CA ARG A 130 13.81 -6.50 17.35
C ARG A 130 12.77 -6.16 18.42
N ALA A 131 11.54 -6.63 18.27
CA ALA A 131 10.43 -6.42 19.20
C ALA A 131 10.46 -7.49 20.30
#